data_AF-A0A284S7X2-F1
#
_entry.id   AF-A0A284S7X2-F1
#
_cell.length_a   1.000
_cell.length_b   1.000
_cell.length_c   1.000
_cell.angle_alpha   90.00
_cell.angle_beta   90.00
_cell.angle_gamma   90.00
#
_symmetry.space_group_name_H-M   'P 1'
#
loop_
_entity.id
_entity.type
_entity.pdbx_description
1 polymer ?
#
loop_
_entity_poly.entity_id
_entity_poly.type
_entity_poly.pdbx_seq_one_letter_code
_entity_poly.pdbx_strand_id
1 'polypeptide(L)'
;MPVDLAPEFQALQQSTGLLVTGSCGISFFIREAFISADFDVWVHFMFYDEVRIFLKKVGYGTGHCLGPSALAITEECNPTFSNNAIIAVYEYVNGSGKKIQVVLCSHTPLDVLLSFHSTVPMNFVSHDRTVSLYPRATFNLSVNYERADSRPLAVAGHQKYMDHGWLPATVDEAGNGHL
;
A
#
# COMPACT_ATOMS: atom_id res chain seq x y z
N MET A 1 10.88 11.30 -6.33
CA MET A 1 10.89 12.50 -5.47
C MET A 1 12.26 13.16 -5.58
N PRO A 2 12.36 14.49 -5.67
CA PRO A 2 13.62 15.21 -5.53
C PRO A 2 14.28 14.89 -4.17
N VAL A 3 15.59 14.66 -4.15
CA VAL A 3 16.32 14.18 -2.95
C VAL A 3 16.32 15.22 -1.84
N ASP A 4 16.32 16.50 -2.20
CA ASP A 4 16.24 17.65 -1.31
C ASP A 4 14.94 17.73 -0.51
N LEU A 5 13.86 17.10 -0.99
CA LEU A 5 12.57 17.05 -0.31
C LEU A 5 12.39 15.81 0.57
N ALA A 6 13.38 14.92 0.64
CA ALA A 6 13.30 13.71 1.48
C ALA A 6 13.08 14.02 2.98
N PRO A 7 13.75 15.02 3.61
CA PRO A 7 13.49 15.35 5.02
C PRO A 7 12.07 15.85 5.27
N GLU A 8 11.49 16.60 4.32
CA GLU A 8 10.11 17.08 4.42
C GLU A 8 9.11 15.96 4.25
N PHE A 9 9.37 15.01 3.34
CA PHE A 9 8.57 13.79 3.23
C PHE A 9 8.63 12.96 4.52
N GLN A 10 9.82 12.83 5.11
CA GLN A 10 10.00 12.13 6.38
C GLN A 10 9.23 12.81 7.53
N ALA A 11 9.23 14.15 7.58
CA ALA A 11 8.44 14.91 8.54
C ALA A 11 6.92 14.75 8.31
N LEU A 12 6.49 14.68 7.04
CA LEU A 12 5.11 14.36 6.68
C LEU A 12 4.74 12.95 7.18
N GLN A 13 5.58 11.94 6.99
CA GLN A 13 5.39 10.61 7.54
C GLN A 13 5.27 10.62 9.07
N GLN A 14 6.16 11.34 9.74
CA GLN A 14 6.18 11.42 11.21
C GLN A 14 4.91 12.07 11.78
N SER A 15 4.42 13.12 11.14
CA SER A 15 3.26 13.90 11.61
C SER A 15 1.91 13.27 11.28
N THR A 16 1.83 12.50 10.19
CA THR A 16 0.56 11.94 9.68
C THR A 16 0.42 10.43 9.84
N GLY A 17 1.51 9.74 10.18
CA GLY A 17 1.58 8.28 10.15
C GLY A 17 1.59 7.69 8.73
N LEU A 18 1.92 8.49 7.70
CA LEU A 18 1.99 8.03 6.32
C LEU A 18 3.02 6.89 6.16
N LEU A 19 2.60 5.83 5.47
CA LEU A 19 3.43 4.68 5.13
C LEU A 19 3.62 4.56 3.62
N VAL A 20 4.82 4.17 3.20
CA VAL A 20 5.05 3.65 1.83
C VAL A 20 4.98 2.12 1.92
N THR A 21 4.15 1.46 1.12
CA THR A 21 3.98 -0.01 1.19
C THR A 21 3.80 -0.62 -0.20
N GLY A 22 3.32 -1.86 -0.29
CA GLY A 22 3.15 -2.59 -1.56
C GLY A 22 4.48 -2.88 -2.26
N SER A 23 4.47 -2.81 -3.59
CA SER A 23 5.65 -3.11 -4.42
C SER A 23 6.83 -2.19 -4.11
N CYS A 24 6.60 -0.92 -3.76
CA CYS A 24 7.67 -0.01 -3.36
C CYS A 24 8.30 -0.38 -2.01
N GLY A 25 7.49 -0.84 -1.05
CA GLY A 25 7.99 -1.36 0.22
C GLY A 25 8.92 -2.56 0.00
N ILE A 26 8.53 -3.49 -0.88
CA ILE A 26 9.34 -4.65 -1.25
C ILE A 26 10.64 -4.23 -1.96
N SER A 27 10.53 -3.37 -2.99
CA SER A 27 11.68 -2.84 -3.74
C SER A 27 12.75 -2.23 -2.84
N PHE A 28 12.35 -1.58 -1.75
CA PHE A 28 13.29 -1.03 -0.78
C PHE A 28 14.14 -2.12 -0.11
N PHE A 29 13.52 -3.23 0.29
CA PHE A 29 14.22 -4.35 0.93
C PHE A 29 15.13 -5.11 -0.03
N ILE A 30 14.64 -5.44 -1.23
CA ILE A 30 15.39 -6.23 -2.21
C ILE A 30 16.38 -5.41 -3.04
N ARG A 31 16.28 -4.06 -2.98
CA ARG A 31 17.09 -3.12 -3.77
C ARG A 31 16.93 -3.29 -5.28
N GLU A 32 15.75 -3.72 -5.71
CA GLU A 32 15.38 -3.89 -7.12
C GLU A 32 14.11 -3.09 -7.44
N ALA A 33 14.10 -2.42 -8.58
CA ALA A 33 12.94 -1.67 -9.05
C ALA A 33 12.06 -2.55 -9.93
N PHE A 34 10.77 -2.67 -9.57
CA PHE A 34 9.79 -3.26 -10.47
C PHE A 34 9.49 -2.27 -11.60
N ILE A 35 9.73 -2.69 -12.84
CA ILE A 35 9.39 -1.91 -14.03
C ILE A 35 7.87 -1.67 -13.98
N SER A 36 7.45 -0.41 -14.08
CA SER A 36 6.05 0.05 -13.99
C SER A 36 5.35 -0.01 -12.63
N ALA A 37 6.05 -0.31 -11.53
CA ALA A 37 5.41 -0.23 -10.21
C ALA A 37 5.04 1.22 -9.84
N ASP A 38 3.79 1.38 -9.41
CA ASP A 38 3.31 2.62 -8.83
C ASP A 38 3.96 2.87 -7.46
N PHE A 39 4.16 4.14 -7.13
CA PHE A 39 4.63 4.54 -5.81
C PHE A 39 3.43 4.77 -4.88
N ASP A 40 3.13 3.75 -4.08
CA ASP A 40 1.97 3.73 -3.19
C ASP A 40 2.30 4.38 -1.84
N VAL A 41 1.54 5.43 -1.49
CA VAL A 41 1.57 6.07 -0.17
C VAL A 41 0.21 5.93 0.50
N TRP A 42 0.23 5.56 1.77
CA TRP A 42 -0.94 5.22 2.56
C TRP A 42 -1.07 6.19 3.72
N VAL A 43 -2.22 6.82 3.86
CA VAL A 43 -2.44 7.86 4.88
C VAL A 43 -3.87 7.78 5.41
N HIS A 44 -4.06 8.13 6.69
CA HIS A 44 -5.41 8.35 7.21
C HIS A 44 -6.08 9.51 6.47
N PHE A 45 -7.35 9.36 6.07
CA PHE A 45 -8.03 10.32 5.19
C PHE A 45 -8.03 11.75 5.72
N MET A 46 -8.01 11.93 7.04
CA MET A 46 -7.96 13.24 7.69
C MET A 46 -6.71 14.06 7.37
N PHE A 47 -5.62 13.41 6.94
CA PHE A 47 -4.35 14.07 6.61
C PHE A 47 -4.11 14.18 5.09
N TYR A 48 -5.17 13.99 4.30
CA TYR A 48 -5.05 13.99 2.84
C TYR A 48 -4.61 15.35 2.30
N ASP A 49 -5.07 16.46 2.89
CA ASP A 49 -4.74 17.80 2.41
C ASP A 49 -3.26 18.13 2.61
N GLU A 50 -2.62 17.67 3.68
CA GLU A 50 -1.19 17.80 3.91
C GLU A 50 -0.39 17.06 2.83
N VAL A 51 -0.82 15.84 2.48
CA VAL A 51 -0.20 15.07 1.39
C VAL A 51 -0.37 15.77 0.05
N ARG A 52 -1.56 16.32 -0.23
CA ARG A 52 -1.83 17.08 -1.47
C ARG A 52 -0.94 18.30 -1.60
N ILE A 53 -0.80 19.07 -0.52
CA ILE A 53 0.04 20.27 -0.47
C ILE A 53 1.50 19.88 -0.76
N PHE A 54 1.99 18.81 -0.13
CA PHE A 54 3.33 18.29 -0.37
C PHE A 54 3.51 17.83 -1.83
N LEU A 55 2.58 17.04 -2.38
CA LEU A 55 2.66 16.56 -3.76
C LEU A 55 2.66 17.71 -4.78
N LYS A 56 1.84 18.75 -4.56
CA LYS A 56 1.86 19.96 -5.38
C LYS A 56 3.21 20.68 -5.32
N LYS A 57 3.80 20.79 -4.12
CA LYS A 57 5.15 21.37 -3.92
C LYS A 57 6.22 20.60 -4.69
N VAL A 58 6.12 19.26 -4.71
CA VAL A 58 7.03 18.37 -5.44
C VAL A 58 6.84 18.45 -6.98
N GLY A 59 5.76 19.07 -7.46
CA GLY A 59 5.47 19.24 -8.89
C GLY A 59 4.53 18.18 -9.48
N TYR A 60 3.77 17.48 -8.64
CA TYR A 60 2.65 16.67 -9.10
C TYR A 60 1.42 17.55 -9.39
N GLY A 61 0.64 17.14 -10.40
CA GLY A 61 -0.60 17.81 -10.78
C GLY A 61 -1.76 17.51 -9.84
N THR A 62 -2.97 17.68 -10.34
CA THR A 62 -4.20 17.32 -9.61
C THR A 62 -4.37 15.80 -9.56
N GLY A 63 -4.73 15.27 -8.39
CA GLY A 63 -5.02 13.86 -8.21
C GLY A 63 -6.32 13.45 -8.89
N HIS A 64 -6.31 12.30 -9.56
CA HIS A 64 -7.47 11.67 -10.16
C HIS A 64 -7.95 10.49 -9.30
N CYS A 65 -9.21 10.47 -8.90
CA CYS A 65 -9.75 9.37 -8.10
C CYS A 65 -9.87 8.10 -8.94
N LEU A 66 -9.21 7.02 -8.52
CA LEU A 66 -9.32 5.71 -9.11
C LEU A 66 -10.48 4.95 -8.45
N GLY A 67 -11.53 4.69 -9.22
CA GLY A 67 -12.70 3.95 -8.74
C GLY A 67 -13.65 4.78 -7.85
N PRO A 68 -14.63 4.11 -7.19
CA PRO A 68 -15.60 4.78 -6.33
C PRO A 68 -14.94 5.32 -5.06
N SER A 69 -15.23 6.58 -4.72
CA SER A 69 -14.80 7.21 -3.46
C SER A 69 -15.90 7.13 -2.42
N ALA A 70 -15.62 6.56 -1.25
CA ALA A 70 -16.55 6.58 -0.13
C ALA A 70 -16.76 8.00 0.45
N LEU A 71 -15.87 8.95 0.16
CA LEU A 71 -16.04 10.37 0.53
C LEU A 71 -17.11 11.09 -0.30
N ALA A 72 -17.47 10.54 -1.46
CA ALA A 72 -18.49 11.10 -2.34
C ALA A 72 -19.91 10.64 -1.97
N ILE A 73 -20.05 9.70 -1.04
CA ILE A 73 -21.35 9.17 -0.60
C ILE A 73 -21.78 9.96 0.64
N THR A 74 -22.81 10.80 0.47
CA THR A 74 -23.38 11.69 1.49
C THR A 74 -24.01 10.93 2.66
N GLU A 75 -23.60 11.30 3.87
CA GLU A 75 -24.26 11.33 5.21
C GLU A 75 -25.27 10.26 5.71
N GLU A 76 -25.75 9.29 4.93
CA GLU A 76 -26.70 8.29 5.43
C GLU A 76 -26.36 6.86 4.98
N CYS A 77 -25.48 6.18 5.73
CA CYS A 77 -25.51 4.72 5.80
C CYS A 77 -24.96 4.20 7.13
N ASN A 78 -25.78 3.35 7.76
CA ASN A 78 -25.59 2.60 9.01
C ASN A 78 -24.14 2.20 9.38
N PRO A 79 -23.79 2.20 10.69
CA PRO A 79 -22.49 1.78 11.21
C PRO A 79 -22.35 0.25 11.27
N THR A 80 -22.86 -0.47 10.27
CA THR A 80 -22.41 -1.84 10.04
C THR A 80 -21.03 -1.74 9.42
N PHE A 81 -19.98 -1.98 10.21
CA PHE A 81 -18.58 -2.18 9.82
C PHE A 81 -18.47 -2.58 8.34
N SER A 82 -18.39 -1.60 7.44
CA SER A 82 -18.13 -1.91 6.05
C SER A 82 -16.64 -2.24 6.01
N ASN A 83 -16.31 -3.44 5.52
CA ASN A 83 -14.95 -3.94 5.35
C ASN A 83 -14.06 -3.08 4.41
N ASN A 84 -14.46 -1.85 4.10
CA ASN A 84 -13.70 -0.92 3.29
C ASN A 84 -12.82 -0.04 4.18
N ALA A 85 -11.72 -0.65 4.60
CA ALA A 85 -10.64 0.05 5.30
C ALA A 85 -9.92 1.07 4.38
N ILE A 86 -10.04 0.90 3.06
CA ILE A 86 -9.64 1.86 2.03
C ILE A 86 -10.88 2.67 1.61
N ILE A 87 -10.79 4.00 1.75
CA ILE A 87 -11.84 4.98 1.43
C ILE A 87 -11.81 5.38 -0.05
N ALA A 88 -10.61 5.68 -0.56
CA ALA A 88 -10.39 6.16 -1.92
C ALA A 88 -8.91 5.96 -2.29
N VAL A 89 -8.64 5.90 -3.59
CA VAL A 89 -7.27 5.91 -4.13
C VAL A 89 -7.18 7.06 -5.13
N TYR A 90 -6.18 7.93 -4.97
CA TYR A 90 -5.94 9.03 -5.89
C TYR A 90 -4.61 8.83 -6.63
N GLU A 91 -4.65 8.86 -7.95
CA GLU A 91 -3.45 8.85 -8.79
C GLU A 91 -2.99 10.27 -9.09
N TYR A 92 -1.71 10.54 -8.84
CA TYR A 92 -1.03 11.78 -9.16
C TYR A 92 0.04 11.52 -10.20
N VAL A 93 0.08 12.38 -11.21
CA VAL A 93 1.10 12.32 -12.27
C VAL A 93 1.83 13.66 -12.32
N ASN A 94 3.16 13.61 -12.44
CA ASN A 94 3.99 14.81 -12.61
C ASN A 94 4.29 15.07 -14.10
N GLY A 95 4.95 16.20 -14.41
CA GLY A 95 5.32 16.56 -15.78
C GLY A 95 6.25 15.57 -16.52
N SER A 96 6.89 14.64 -15.80
CA SER A 96 7.71 13.57 -16.38
C SER A 96 6.98 12.23 -16.55
N GLY A 97 5.68 12.18 -16.24
CA GLY A 97 4.88 10.96 -16.31
C GLY A 97 5.08 9.99 -15.12
N LYS A 98 5.80 10.39 -14.07
CA LYS A 98 5.93 9.58 -12.85
C LYS A 98 4.62 9.59 -12.08
N LYS A 99 4.24 8.43 -11.55
CA LYS A 99 2.98 8.19 -10.85
C LYS A 99 3.19 8.01 -9.35
N ILE A 100 2.27 8.56 -8.56
CA ILE A 100 2.11 8.26 -7.13
C ILE A 100 0.63 7.95 -6.90
N GLN A 101 0.34 6.87 -6.18
CA GLN A 101 -1.01 6.57 -5.71
C GLN A 101 -1.10 6.89 -4.22
N VAL A 102 -2.07 7.73 -3.85
CA VAL A 102 -2.39 8.06 -2.47
C VAL A 102 -3.61 7.24 -2.06
N VAL A 103 -3.40 6.29 -1.17
CA VAL A 103 -4.45 5.43 -0.61
C VAL A 103 -4.95 6.04 0.70
N LEU A 104 -6.21 6.45 0.70
CA LEU A 104 -6.88 7.02 1.86
C LEU A 104 -7.47 5.90 2.71
N CYS A 105 -7.07 5.86 3.97
CA CYS A 105 -7.47 4.85 4.94
C CYS A 105 -8.51 5.43 5.91
N SER A 106 -9.51 4.62 6.29
CA SER A 106 -10.48 4.98 7.34
C SER A 106 -9.92 4.84 8.76
N HIS A 107 -8.86 4.05 8.90
CA HIS A 107 -8.10 3.84 10.13
C HIS A 107 -6.62 4.14 9.87
N THR A 108 -5.76 3.94 10.87
CA THR A 108 -4.32 4.13 10.66
C THR A 108 -3.83 3.25 9.48
N PRO A 109 -2.89 3.72 8.64
CA PRO A 109 -2.36 2.93 7.53
C PRO A 109 -1.88 1.53 7.93
N LEU A 110 -1.29 1.39 9.12
CA LEU A 110 -0.84 0.09 9.64
C LEU A 110 -2.02 -0.85 9.93
N ASP A 111 -3.09 -0.35 10.54
CA ASP A 111 -4.29 -1.15 10.85
C ASP A 111 -4.95 -1.66 9.56
N VAL A 112 -5.06 -0.80 8.55
CA VAL A 112 -5.57 -1.20 7.24
C VAL A 112 -4.64 -2.22 6.57
N LEU A 113 -3.32 -2.01 6.60
CA LEU A 113 -2.34 -2.95 6.03
C LEU A 113 -2.45 -4.34 6.68
N LEU A 114 -2.68 -4.41 8.00
CA LEU A 114 -2.85 -5.68 8.72
C LEU A 114 -4.12 -6.43 8.34
N SER A 115 -5.12 -5.75 7.76
CA SER A 115 -6.36 -6.38 7.28
C SER A 115 -6.24 -7.07 5.90
N PHE A 116 -5.06 -6.97 5.25
CA PHE A 116 -4.84 -7.49 3.91
C PHE A 116 -4.93 -9.02 3.80
N HIS A 117 -5.23 -9.48 2.59
CA HIS A 117 -5.39 -10.90 2.25
C HIS A 117 -4.08 -11.59 1.87
N SER A 118 -2.98 -10.86 1.81
CA SER A 118 -1.66 -11.36 1.39
C SER A 118 -0.59 -10.79 2.31
N THR A 119 0.39 -11.63 2.68
CA THR A 119 1.53 -11.20 3.51
C THR A 119 2.62 -10.48 2.72
N VAL A 120 2.68 -10.67 1.40
CA VAL A 120 3.66 -10.04 0.50
C VAL A 120 3.65 -8.51 0.55
N PRO A 121 2.50 -7.81 0.49
CA PRO A 121 2.46 -6.35 0.63
C PRO A 121 2.73 -5.84 2.04
N MET A 122 2.80 -6.70 3.07
CA MET A 122 2.97 -6.30 4.48
C MET A 122 4.43 -5.91 4.82
N ASN A 123 5.00 -5.09 3.95
CA ASN A 123 6.30 -4.45 4.04
C ASN A 123 6.07 -2.95 3.90
N PHE A 124 6.62 -2.16 4.82
CA PHE A 124 6.40 -0.72 4.79
C PHE A 124 7.61 0.09 5.24
N VAL A 125 7.70 1.31 4.69
CA VAL A 125 8.65 2.35 5.10
C VAL A 125 7.85 3.42 5.83
N SER A 126 8.24 3.68 7.08
CA SER A 126 7.76 4.77 7.92
C SER A 126 8.80 5.89 7.98
N HIS A 127 8.57 6.90 8.82
CA HIS A 127 9.50 8.03 8.95
C HIS A 127 10.92 7.59 9.35
N ASP A 128 11.12 6.65 10.27
CA ASP A 128 12.46 6.28 10.78
C ASP A 128 12.80 4.79 10.64
N ARG A 129 11.83 3.96 10.24
CA ARG A 129 12.01 2.51 10.10
C ARG A 129 11.42 1.97 8.81
N THR A 130 12.07 0.93 8.30
CA THR A 130 11.49 0.02 7.32
C THR A 130 11.20 -1.30 8.04
N VAL A 131 9.97 -1.80 7.90
CA VAL A 131 9.49 -3.01 8.59
C VAL A 131 8.95 -4.01 7.59
N SER A 132 9.32 -5.27 7.77
CA SER A 132 8.72 -6.42 7.10
C SER A 132 8.04 -7.27 8.17
N LEU A 133 6.75 -7.55 8.01
CA LEU A 133 6.02 -8.38 9.00
C LEU A 133 6.30 -9.87 8.81
N TYR A 134 6.64 -10.29 7.58
CA TYR A 134 6.88 -11.69 7.24
C TYR A 134 8.20 -11.87 6.47
N PRO A 135 9.35 -11.41 7.01
CA PRO A 135 10.59 -11.30 6.25
C PRO A 135 11.08 -12.65 5.71
N ARG A 136 10.94 -13.73 6.51
CA ARG A 136 11.34 -15.06 6.06
C ARG A 136 10.45 -15.57 4.92
N ALA A 137 9.13 -15.42 5.05
CA ALA A 137 8.20 -15.85 4.01
C ALA A 137 8.41 -15.03 2.72
N THR A 138 8.49 -13.70 2.84
CA THR A 138 8.59 -12.80 1.69
C THR A 138 9.96 -12.87 1.02
N PHE A 139 11.08 -12.85 1.75
CA PHE A 139 12.40 -12.66 1.15
C PHE A 139 13.26 -13.92 1.09
N ASN A 140 13.08 -14.88 1.99
CA ASN A 140 13.88 -16.11 1.98
C ASN A 140 13.23 -17.22 1.17
N LEU A 141 11.90 -17.32 1.26
CA LEU A 141 11.13 -18.42 0.68
C LEU A 141 10.34 -17.99 -0.56
N SER A 142 10.14 -16.70 -0.76
CA SER A 142 9.28 -16.14 -1.81
C SER A 142 7.88 -16.77 -1.79
N VAL A 143 7.28 -16.87 -0.60
CA VAL A 143 5.92 -17.40 -0.40
C VAL A 143 4.95 -16.34 0.09
N ASN A 144 3.69 -16.48 -0.33
CA ASN A 144 2.56 -15.66 0.06
C ASN A 144 1.61 -16.48 0.94
N TYR A 145 1.41 -16.06 2.18
CA TYR A 145 0.32 -16.59 2.99
C TYR A 145 -0.95 -15.80 2.66
N GLU A 146 -1.88 -16.50 2.03
CA GLU A 146 -3.11 -15.90 1.51
C GLU A 146 -4.29 -16.21 2.42
N ARG A 147 -5.07 -15.19 2.76
CA ARG A 147 -6.40 -15.37 3.30
C ARG A 147 -7.33 -15.67 2.13
N ALA A 148 -8.09 -16.76 2.21
CA ALA A 148 -9.09 -17.07 1.19
C ALA A 148 -10.06 -15.89 1.01
N ASP A 149 -10.01 -15.28 -0.17
CA ASP A 149 -10.85 -14.15 -0.58
C ASP A 149 -11.11 -14.23 -2.09
N SER A 150 -12.37 -14.39 -2.46
CA SER A 150 -12.82 -14.54 -3.84
C SER A 150 -13.18 -13.21 -4.51
N ARG A 151 -13.04 -12.07 -3.81
CA ARG A 151 -13.31 -10.75 -4.40
C ARG A 151 -12.33 -10.50 -5.56
N PRO A 152 -12.78 -9.97 -6.71
CA PRO A 152 -11.93 -9.77 -7.89
C PRO A 152 -10.63 -9.00 -7.62
N LEU A 153 -10.68 -7.99 -6.74
CA LEU A 153 -9.49 -7.20 -6.36
C LEU A 153 -8.48 -8.02 -5.56
N ALA A 154 -8.93 -8.90 -4.66
CA ALA A 154 -8.05 -9.78 -3.89
C ALA A 154 -7.38 -10.80 -4.80
N VAL A 155 -8.17 -11.45 -5.68
CA VAL A 155 -7.66 -12.40 -6.68
C VAL A 155 -6.64 -11.76 -7.62
N ALA A 156 -6.93 -10.55 -8.13
CA ALA A 156 -5.99 -9.81 -8.96
C ALA A 156 -4.70 -9.44 -8.20
N GLY A 157 -4.81 -9.09 -6.91
CA GLY A 157 -3.67 -8.84 -6.04
C GLY A 157 -2.79 -10.07 -5.85
N HIS A 158 -3.40 -11.25 -5.65
CA HIS A 158 -2.66 -12.52 -5.53
C HIS A 158 -1.93 -12.84 -6.84
N GLN A 159 -2.63 -12.74 -7.98
CA GLN A 159 -2.02 -12.97 -9.30
C GLN A 159 -0.83 -12.05 -9.55
N LYS A 160 -0.97 -10.75 -9.23
CA LYS A 160 0.13 -9.78 -9.35
C LYS A 160 1.40 -10.23 -8.61
N TYR A 161 1.28 -10.74 -7.38
CA TYR A 161 2.44 -11.18 -6.62
C TYR A 161 2.98 -12.54 -7.07
N MET A 162 2.12 -13.45 -7.54
CA MET A 162 2.56 -14.68 -8.20
C MET A 162 3.38 -14.40 -9.47
N ASP A 163 2.94 -13.43 -10.29
CA ASP A 163 3.66 -13.02 -11.50
C ASP A 163 5.06 -12.45 -11.18
N HIS A 164 5.24 -11.93 -9.97
CA HIS A 164 6.54 -11.47 -9.45
C HIS A 164 7.32 -12.54 -8.67
N GLY A 165 6.84 -13.78 -8.62
CA GLY A 165 7.56 -14.91 -8.02
C GLY A 165 7.19 -15.26 -6.58
N TRP A 166 6.17 -14.63 -5.98
CA TRP A 166 5.64 -15.04 -4.66
C TRP A 166 4.55 -16.10 -4.81
N LEU A 167 4.89 -17.36 -4.57
CA LEU A 167 3.96 -18.48 -4.73
C LEU A 167 3.06 -18.64 -3.49
N PRO A 168 1.80 -19.10 -3.64
CA PRO A 168 0.95 -19.40 -2.50
C PRO A 168 1.60 -20.46 -1.60
N ALA A 169 1.57 -20.23 -0.29
CA ALA A 169 2.03 -21.24 0.67
C ALA A 169 1.13 -22.49 0.57
N THR A 170 1.70 -23.63 0.19
CA THR A 170 0.98 -24.91 0.18
C THR A 170 1.09 -25.58 1.54
N VAL A 171 -0.01 -26.15 2.02
CA VAL A 171 -0.02 -27.04 3.18
C VAL A 171 0.14 -28.46 2.65
N ASP A 172 1.15 -29.19 3.12
CA ASP A 172 1.25 -30.64 2.94
C ASP A 172 0.05 -31.34 3.61
N GLU A 173 -0.47 -32.42 3.00
CA GLU A 173 -1.52 -33.30 3.52
C GLU A 173 -1.24 -33.83 4.95
N ALA A 174 0.00 -33.80 5.42
CA ALA A 174 0.41 -34.17 6.79
C ALA A 174 0.26 -33.04 7.82
N GLY A 175 -0.17 -31.83 7.44
CA GLY A 175 -0.31 -30.68 8.35
C GLY A 175 1.02 -30.08 8.84
N ASN A 176 2.15 -30.55 8.32
CA ASN A 176 3.45 -29.95 8.54
C ASN A 176 3.68 -28.89 7.46
N GLY A 177 3.66 -27.61 7.83
CA GLY A 177 4.04 -26.55 6.91
C GLY A 177 5.51 -26.72 6.51
N HIS A 178 5.76 -27.11 5.27
CA HIS A 178 7.11 -27.02 4.71
C HIS A 178 7.40 -25.55 4.40
N LEU A 179 8.51 -25.08 4.98
CA LEU A 179 9.10 -23.77 4.78
C LEU A 179 10.19 -23.88 3.73
#